data_AF-A0A6G1RSQ3-F1
#
_entry.id   AF-A0A6G1RSQ3-F1
#
_cell.length_a   1.000
_cell.length_b   1.000
_cell.length_c   1.000
_cell.angle_alpha   90.00
_cell.angle_beta   90.00
_cell.angle_gamma   90.00
#
_symmetry.space_group_name_H-M   'P 1'
#
loop_
_entity.id
_entity.type
_entity.pdbx_description
1 polymer ?
#
loop_
_entity_poly.entity_id
_entity_poly.type
_entity_poly.pdbx_seq_one_letter_code
_entity_poly.pdbx_strand_id
1 'polypeptide(L)'
;ELFEWLGAVLNQVSLDNKSSSFLSTYCCPEPNTVVEKAFLCTITGFIIPEKIIQLLEQLCCYFNEPKLACWLTLTVHGFADSPVSWRENEHGFHKGGENLYNFVIFRNLDYWLQLAVGTYDDCPP
;
A
#
# COMPACT_ATOMS: atom_id res chain seq x y z
N GLU A 1 5.38 10.98 0.34
CA GLU A 1 6.01 10.53 1.60
C GLU A 1 5.53 9.16 2.08
N LEU A 2 4.42 9.01 2.84
CA LEU A 2 4.05 7.69 3.40
C LEU A 2 3.83 6.63 2.32
N PHE A 3 3.11 6.96 1.24
CA PHE A 3 2.82 6.03 0.14
C PHE A 3 4.10 5.53 -0.54
N GLU A 4 5.03 6.43 -0.87
CA GLU A 4 6.32 6.07 -1.47
C GLU A 4 7.18 5.26 -0.51
N TRP A 5 7.20 5.63 0.78
CA TRP A 5 7.96 4.93 1.81
C TRP A 5 7.42 3.51 2.04
N LEU A 6 6.09 3.32 2.03
CA LEU A 6 5.48 1.99 2.05
C LEU A 6 5.93 1.18 0.85
N GLY A 7 5.96 1.76 -0.35
CA GLY A 7 6.51 1.11 -1.54
C GLY A 7 7.94 0.62 -1.34
N ALA A 8 8.81 1.45 -0.76
CA ALA A 8 10.19 1.06 -0.44
C ALA A 8 10.25 -0.09 0.59
N VAL A 9 9.43 -0.04 1.65
CA VAL A 9 9.35 -1.08 2.68
C VAL A 9 8.85 -2.42 2.10
N LEU A 10 7.78 -2.39 1.29
CA LEU A 10 7.23 -3.58 0.64
C LEU A 10 8.23 -4.25 -0.31
N ASN A 11 9.08 -3.45 -0.96
CA ASN A 11 10.15 -3.92 -1.84
C ASN A 11 11.47 -4.22 -1.09
N GLN A 12 11.48 -4.16 0.25
CA GLN A 12 12.65 -4.44 1.10
C GLN A 12 13.88 -3.58 0.72
N VAL A 13 13.66 -2.34 0.29
CA VAL A 13 14.74 -1.41 -0.07
C VAL A 13 15.50 -1.01 1.18
N SER A 14 16.82 -1.17 1.17
CA SER A 14 17.68 -0.69 2.26
C SER A 14 17.79 0.84 2.22
N LEU A 15 17.43 1.48 3.33
CA LEU A 15 17.52 2.94 3.53
C LEU A 15 18.86 3.34 4.18
N ASP A 16 19.85 2.44 4.21
CA ASP A 16 21.15 2.72 4.78
C ASP A 16 21.87 3.78 3.93
N ASN A 17 21.98 5.00 4.44
CA ASN A 17 22.76 6.08 3.82
C ASN A 17 24.27 5.87 4.01
N LYS A 18 24.75 4.65 3.73
CA LYS A 18 26.16 4.28 3.80
C LYS A 18 26.81 4.70 2.49
N SER A 19 27.86 5.52 2.58
CA SER A 19 28.69 5.90 1.44
C SER A 19 29.53 4.71 0.97
N SER A 20 28.90 3.76 0.28
CA SER A 20 29.60 2.81 -0.58
C SER A 20 29.72 3.41 -2.00
N SER A 21 30.29 2.66 -2.95
CA SER A 21 30.49 3.10 -4.35
C SER A 21 29.23 3.56 -5.08
N PHE A 22 28.04 3.39 -4.48
CA PHE A 22 26.76 3.95 -4.89
C PHE A 22 26.08 4.57 -3.64
N LEU A 23 25.52 5.77 -3.80
CA LEU A 23 24.80 6.49 -2.76
C LEU A 23 23.30 6.34 -3.00
N SER A 24 22.58 5.73 -2.05
CA SER A 24 21.11 5.84 -2.00
C SER A 24 20.76 7.16 -1.34
N THR A 25 20.10 8.07 -2.07
CA THR A 25 19.63 9.36 -1.53
C THR A 25 18.24 9.26 -0.90
N TYR A 26 17.60 8.08 -0.97
CA TYR A 26 16.27 7.88 -0.43
C TYR A 26 16.34 7.63 1.08
N CYS A 27 15.70 8.51 1.86
CA CYS A 27 15.73 8.50 3.32
C CYS A 27 14.35 8.19 3.90
N CYS A 28 14.32 7.70 5.15
CA CYS A 28 13.08 7.59 5.92
C CYS A 28 12.46 9.00 6.10
N PRO A 29 11.14 9.19 5.88
CA PRO A 29 10.48 10.46 6.16
C PRO A 29 10.67 10.90 7.62
N GLU A 30 10.75 12.21 7.86
CA GLU A 30 10.87 12.80 9.19
C GLU A 30 9.64 13.67 9.51
N PRO A 31 9.08 13.62 10.74
CA PRO A 31 9.55 12.86 11.90
C PRO A 31 9.20 11.35 11.81
N ASN A 32 10.12 10.47 12.23
CA ASN A 32 9.87 9.03 12.35
C ASN A 32 9.97 8.48 13.79
N THR A 33 9.56 7.23 13.95
CA THR A 33 9.65 6.47 15.21
C THR A 33 10.20 5.09 14.92
N VAL A 34 11.21 4.67 15.70
CA VAL A 34 11.78 3.33 15.60
C VAL A 34 10.84 2.32 16.26
N VAL A 35 10.48 1.28 15.51
CA VAL A 35 9.67 0.16 16.00
C VAL A 35 10.54 -1.10 16.08
N GLU A 36 10.35 -1.91 17.13
CA GLU A 36 11.13 -3.13 17.33
C GLU A 36 10.75 -4.23 16.31
N LYS A 37 9.47 -4.30 15.94
CA LYS A 37 8.91 -5.37 15.11
C LYS A 37 7.97 -4.79 14.06
N ALA A 38 8.15 -5.25 12.83
CA ALA A 38 7.22 -5.04 11.72
C ALA A 38 6.78 -6.40 11.19
N PHE A 39 5.50 -6.53 10.86
CA PHE A 39 4.94 -7.72 10.24
C PHE A 39 4.59 -7.40 8.78
N LEU A 40 5.17 -8.17 7.86
CA LEU A 40 4.94 -8.05 6.43
C LEU A 40 4.38 -9.38 5.90
N CYS A 41 3.27 -9.31 5.18
CA CYS A 41 2.64 -10.46 4.54
C CYS A 41 2.27 -10.11 3.11
N THR A 42 2.64 -10.98 2.17
CA THR A 42 2.31 -10.83 0.75
C THR A 42 1.50 -12.04 0.30
N ILE A 43 0.30 -11.77 -0.23
CA ILE A 43 -0.57 -12.79 -0.82
C ILE A 43 -0.59 -12.51 -2.33
N THR A 44 -0.15 -13.48 -3.11
CA THR A 44 -0.05 -13.35 -4.57
C THR A 44 -0.93 -14.38 -5.26
N GLY A 45 -1.67 -13.95 -6.27
CA GLY A 45 -2.54 -14.81 -7.07
C GLY A 45 -3.77 -14.05 -7.55
N PHE A 46 -4.77 -14.81 -7.99
CA PHE A 46 -6.05 -14.25 -8.39
C PHE A 46 -6.99 -14.15 -7.18
N ILE A 47 -6.90 -13.02 -6.49
CA ILE A 47 -7.67 -12.77 -5.26
C ILE A 47 -9.00 -12.10 -5.60
N ILE A 48 -10.09 -12.72 -5.18
CA ILE A 48 -11.42 -12.16 -5.39
C ILE A 48 -11.68 -10.98 -4.44
N PRO A 49 -12.36 -9.91 -4.86
CA PRO A 49 -12.59 -8.71 -4.04
C PRO A 49 -13.26 -9.00 -2.70
N GLU A 50 -14.16 -9.98 -2.63
CA GLU A 50 -14.86 -10.37 -1.39
C GLU A 50 -13.89 -10.84 -0.32
N LYS A 51 -12.78 -11.48 -0.72
CA LYS A 51 -11.73 -11.90 0.22
C LYS A 51 -10.93 -10.72 0.74
N ILE A 52 -10.73 -9.69 -0.08
CA ILE A 52 -10.07 -8.45 0.32
C ILE A 52 -10.95 -7.68 1.31
N ILE A 53 -12.26 -7.62 1.05
CA ILE A 53 -13.23 -7.00 1.98
C ILE A 53 -13.21 -7.73 3.33
N GLN A 54 -13.26 -9.07 3.33
CA GLN A 54 -13.16 -9.87 4.57
C GLN A 54 -11.85 -9.58 5.31
N LEU A 55 -10.72 -9.48 4.61
CA LEU A 55 -9.43 -9.13 5.22
C LEU A 55 -9.45 -7.73 5.83
N LEU A 56 -9.99 -6.74 5.12
CA LEU A 56 -10.14 -5.37 5.60
C LEU A 56 -10.98 -5.31 6.89
N GLU A 57 -12.12 -6.02 6.92
CA GLU A 57 -12.95 -6.12 8.12
C GLU A 57 -12.19 -6.72 9.32
N GLN A 58 -11.38 -7.76 9.09
CA GLN A 58 -10.54 -8.33 10.16
C GLN A 58 -9.46 -7.35 10.64
N LEU A 59 -8.87 -6.56 9.74
CA LEU A 59 -7.90 -5.51 10.11
C LEU A 59 -8.56 -4.38 10.90
N CYS A 60 -9.81 -4.02 10.60
CA CYS A 60 -10.57 -3.08 11.42
C CYS A 60 -10.81 -3.66 12.83
N CYS A 61 -11.23 -4.93 12.91
CA CYS A 61 -11.43 -5.63 14.19
C CYS A 61 -10.13 -5.80 15.01
N TYR A 62 -8.95 -5.68 14.41
CA TYR A 62 -7.67 -5.77 15.12
C TYR A 62 -7.56 -4.74 16.26
N PHE A 63 -8.13 -3.56 16.08
CA PHE A 63 -8.11 -2.47 17.07
C PHE A 63 -9.23 -2.54 18.11
N ASN A 64 -10.09 -3.58 18.08
CA ASN A 64 -11.10 -3.78 19.13
C ASN A 64 -10.49 -3.98 20.52
N GLU A 65 -9.28 -4.56 20.56
CA GLU A 65 -8.48 -4.69 21.78
C GLU A 65 -7.36 -3.64 21.78
N PRO A 66 -6.88 -3.17 22.95
CA PRO A 66 -5.73 -2.28 23.02
C PRO A 66 -4.48 -2.91 22.36
N LYS A 67 -3.93 -2.23 21.35
CA LYS A 67 -2.71 -2.65 20.63
C LYS A 67 -1.60 -1.62 20.77
N LEU A 68 -0.36 -2.07 20.62
CA LEU A 68 0.81 -1.19 20.56
C LEU A 68 0.91 -0.46 19.21
N ALA A 69 0.50 -1.11 18.11
CA ALA A 69 0.50 -0.49 16.79
C ALA A 69 -0.43 0.72 16.75
N CYS A 70 0.03 1.82 16.13
CA CYS A 70 -0.76 3.05 15.98
C CYS A 70 -1.63 3.02 14.71
N TRP A 71 -1.20 2.26 13.71
CA TRP A 71 -1.88 2.10 12.43
C TRP A 71 -1.48 0.75 11.79
N LEU A 72 -2.27 0.31 10.82
CA LEU A 72 -2.02 -0.83 9.95
C LEU A 72 -2.11 -0.39 8.49
N THR A 73 -1.56 -1.18 7.58
CA THR A 73 -1.68 -0.93 6.13
C THR A 73 -2.17 -2.16 5.39
N LEU A 74 -3.04 -1.94 4.40
CA LEU A 74 -3.48 -2.93 3.42
C LEU A 74 -3.28 -2.33 2.02
N THR A 75 -2.24 -2.78 1.33
CA THR A 75 -1.96 -2.40 -0.05
C THR A 75 -2.41 -3.52 -0.98
N VAL A 76 -3.19 -3.18 -2.00
CA VAL A 76 -3.66 -4.11 -3.02
C VAL A 76 -3.15 -3.65 -4.38
N HIS A 77 -2.47 -4.57 -5.06
CA HIS A 77 -2.03 -4.40 -6.43
C HIS A 77 -2.98 -5.20 -7.33
N GLY A 78 -3.63 -4.50 -8.25
CA GLY A 78 -4.32 -5.09 -9.38
C GLY A 78 -3.34 -5.50 -10.49
N PHE A 79 -3.89 -6.11 -11.52
CA PHE A 79 -3.13 -6.58 -12.66
C PHE A 79 -2.89 -5.46 -13.67
N ALA A 80 -1.65 -5.34 -14.16
CA ALA A 80 -1.29 -4.32 -15.15
C ALA A 80 -1.98 -4.55 -16.51
N ASP A 81 -2.34 -5.79 -16.83
CA ASP A 81 -3.04 -6.23 -18.03
C ASP A 81 -4.57 -6.27 -17.87
N SER A 82 -5.13 -5.62 -16.84
CA SER A 82 -6.58 -5.45 -16.72
C SER A 82 -7.07 -4.49 -17.81
N PRO A 83 -8.02 -4.86 -18.69
CA PRO A 83 -8.53 -3.94 -19.72
C PRO A 83 -9.52 -2.90 -19.16
N VAL A 84 -10.18 -3.24 -18.05
CA VAL A 84 -11.17 -2.40 -17.38
C VAL A 84 -10.92 -2.48 -15.88
N SER A 85 -10.86 -1.33 -15.22
CA SER A 85 -10.70 -1.22 -13.77
C SER A 85 -11.69 -0.15 -13.23
N TRP A 86 -11.86 -0.05 -11.92
CA TRP A 86 -12.63 1.03 -11.28
C TRP A 86 -14.05 1.31 -11.83
N ARG A 87 -14.95 0.32 -11.73
CA ARG A 87 -16.37 0.44 -12.15
C ARG A 87 -16.54 0.88 -13.61
N GLU A 88 -15.91 0.14 -14.53
CA GLU A 88 -16.09 0.25 -15.99
C GLU A 88 -15.21 1.28 -16.72
N ASN A 89 -14.20 1.85 -16.05
CA ASN A 89 -13.24 2.71 -16.72
C ASN A 89 -12.24 1.89 -17.53
N GLU A 90 -11.99 2.30 -18.78
CA GLU A 90 -10.93 1.72 -19.60
C GLU A 90 -9.61 1.93 -18.89
N HIS A 91 -8.91 0.84 -18.65
CA HIS A 91 -7.59 0.86 -18.05
C HIS A 91 -6.57 0.98 -19.18
N GLY A 92 -5.66 1.93 -19.07
CA GLY A 92 -4.55 2.20 -19.98
C GLY A 92 -3.47 1.11 -19.95
N PHE A 93 -3.88 -0.17 -19.98
CA PHE A 93 -3.00 -1.34 -19.87
C PHE A 93 -1.87 -1.34 -20.91
N HIS A 94 -2.13 -0.78 -22.10
CA HIS A 94 -1.13 -0.61 -23.16
C HIS A 94 0.03 0.34 -22.81
N LYS A 95 -0.08 1.11 -21.72
CA LYS A 95 0.91 2.11 -21.30
C LYS A 95 1.34 1.92 -19.83
N GLY A 96 1.18 0.71 -19.30
CA GLY A 96 1.64 0.33 -17.96
C GLY A 96 0.60 0.51 -16.85
N GLY A 97 -0.69 0.52 -17.21
CA GLY A 97 -1.81 0.81 -16.30
C GLY A 97 -1.61 0.26 -14.89
N GLU A 98 -1.55 1.16 -13.93
CA GLU A 98 -1.33 0.85 -12.52
C GLU A 98 -2.69 0.86 -11.83
N ASN A 99 -3.08 -0.28 -11.26
CA ASN A 99 -4.26 -0.37 -10.41
C ASN A 99 -3.76 -0.68 -9.00
N LEU A 100 -3.60 0.34 -8.17
CA LEU A 100 -3.11 0.16 -6.82
C LEU A 100 -3.93 1.02 -5.87
N TYR A 101 -4.40 0.40 -4.80
CA TYR A 101 -4.99 1.13 -3.69
C TYR A 101 -4.40 0.69 -2.37
N ASN A 102 -4.34 1.63 -1.44
CA ASN A 102 -3.78 1.42 -0.13
C ASN A 102 -4.72 2.00 0.94
N PHE A 103 -5.02 1.18 1.93
CA PHE A 103 -5.67 1.61 3.16
C PHE A 103 -4.63 1.77 4.25
N VAL A 104 -4.60 2.94 4.90
CA VAL A 104 -3.91 3.15 6.17
C VAL A 104 -4.97 3.28 7.25
N ILE A 105 -5.06 2.28 8.12
CA ILE A 105 -6.14 2.16 9.12
C ILE A 105 -5.57 2.58 10.47
N PHE A 106 -6.16 3.59 11.09
CA PHE A 106 -5.74 4.10 12.38
C PHE A 106 -6.50 3.43 13.52
N ARG A 107 -5.95 3.51 14.74
CA ARG A 107 -6.56 2.91 15.94
C ARG A 107 -7.98 3.39 16.23
N ASN A 108 -8.32 4.62 15.85
CA ASN A 108 -9.66 5.19 16.01
C ASN A 108 -10.63 4.81 14.89
N LEU A 109 -10.26 3.87 14.02
CA LEU A 109 -11.02 3.41 12.85
C LEU A 109 -11.17 4.45 11.73
N ASP A 110 -10.51 5.60 11.84
CA ASP A 110 -10.29 6.44 10.66
C ASP A 110 -9.35 5.71 9.69
N TYR A 111 -9.48 6.03 8.41
CA TYR A 111 -8.60 5.50 7.40
C TYR A 111 -8.21 6.55 6.36
N TRP A 112 -7.02 6.38 5.79
CA TRP A 112 -6.67 7.01 4.52
C TRP A 112 -6.83 6.02 3.40
N LEU A 113 -7.55 6.42 2.35
CA LEU A 113 -7.59 5.72 1.08
C LEU A 113 -6.65 6.45 0.12
N GLN A 114 -5.61 5.76 -0.33
CA GLN A 114 -4.68 6.25 -1.33
C GLN A 114 -4.88 5.43 -2.59
N LEU A 115 -5.16 6.11 -3.70
CA LEU A 115 -5.33 5.50 -5.01
C LEU A 115 -4.13 5.91 -5.88
N ALA A 116 -3.49 4.95 -6.52
CA ALA A 116 -2.54 5.18 -7.59
C ALA A 116 -3.20 4.73 -8.89
N VAL A 117 -3.21 5.68 -9.82
CA VAL A 117 -3.97 5.64 -11.07
C VAL A 117 -2.97 5.92 -12.18
N GLY A 118 -2.99 5.11 -13.24
CA GLY A 118 -2.12 5.31 -14.39
C GLY A 118 -2.38 6.64 -15.08
N THR A 119 -1.42 7.13 -15.87
CA THR A 119 -1.50 8.42 -16.57
C THR A 119 -2.73 8.58 -17.48
N TYR A 120 -3.37 7.47 -17.86
CA TYR A 120 -4.52 7.43 -18.77
C TYR A 120 -5.76 6.78 -18.14
N ASP A 121 -5.77 6.59 -16.83
CA ASP A 121 -6.86 5.97 -16.09
C ASP A 121 -7.67 7.05 -15.36
N ASP A 122 -8.97 6.81 -15.16
CA ASP A 122 -9.84 7.69 -14.38
C ASP A 122 -9.89 7.26 -12.90
N CYS A 123 -9.73 8.24 -12.00
CA CYS A 123 -9.85 8.00 -10.56
C CYS A 123 -11.33 8.03 -10.14
N PRO A 124 -11.88 6.94 -9.56
CA PRO A 124 -13.22 6.96 -8.99
C PRO A 124 -13.29 7.85 -7.73
N PRO A 125 -14.52 8.28 -7.35
CA PRO A 125 -14.74 9.11 -6.17
C PRO A 125 -14.49 8.38 -4.84
#